data_AF-A0A3C2A5Q8-F1
#
_entry.id   AF-A0A3C2A5Q8-F1
#
_cell.length_a   1.000
_cell.length_b   1.000
_cell.length_c   1.000
_cell.angle_alpha   90.00
_cell.angle_beta   90.00
_cell.angle_gamma   90.00
#
_symmetry.space_group_name_H-M   'P 1'
#
loop_
_entity.id
_entity.type
_entity.pdbx_description
1 polymer ?
#
loop_
_entity_poly.entity_id
_entity_poly.type
_entity_poly.pdbx_seq_one_letter_code
_entity_poly.pdbx_strand_id
1 'polypeptide(L)'
;AYAQESRTVHVIPVSQERPDGVLLQAKLNEIYGPAITDWTVQVEPVWNNVAWDKDERWVNLDESGLLTAYPPELKDLIRRYSRQFSYNPDHYYLFLVKLADGQGDVAGYMPRKRNKGFVFTNVTGQDTDVFRITAAHELGHGAFRFDHWWTETGLP
;
A
#
# COMPACT_ATOMS: atom_id res chain seq x y z
N ALA A 1 26.50 -18.39 5.44
CA ALA A 1 25.56 -17.89 4.43
C ALA A 1 24.51 -17.06 5.16
N TYR A 2 24.29 -15.80 4.77
CA TYR A 2 23.18 -15.03 5.30
C TYR A 2 21.89 -15.61 4.70
N ALA A 3 20.90 -15.91 5.53
CA ALA A 3 19.61 -16.40 5.05
C ALA A 3 18.90 -15.26 4.33
N GLN A 4 18.44 -15.50 3.10
CA GLN A 4 17.60 -14.58 2.35
C GLN A 4 16.27 -14.41 3.09
N GLU A 5 15.91 -13.18 3.45
CA GLU A 5 14.62 -12.92 4.10
C GLU A 5 13.55 -12.85 3.02
N SER A 6 12.54 -13.72 3.09
CA SER A 6 11.36 -13.62 2.21
C SER A 6 10.23 -12.88 2.93
N ARG A 7 9.59 -11.94 2.22
CA ARG A 7 8.44 -11.16 2.71
C ARG A 7 7.24 -11.41 1.82
N THR A 8 6.06 -11.49 2.41
CA THR A 8 4.81 -11.62 1.67
C THR A 8 4.01 -10.33 1.75
N VAL A 9 3.55 -9.83 0.61
CA VAL A 9 2.56 -8.76 0.53
C VAL A 9 1.26 -9.30 -0.05
N HIS A 10 0.17 -9.09 0.67
CA HIS A 10 -1.18 -9.24 0.16
C HIS A 10 -1.60 -7.92 -0.47
N VAL A 11 -1.98 -7.95 -1.75
CA VAL A 11 -2.48 -6.79 -2.49
C VAL A 11 -3.99 -6.90 -2.56
N ILE A 12 -4.69 -5.92 -1.99
CA ILE A 12 -6.14 -5.94 -1.79
C ILE A 12 -6.78 -4.85 -2.66
N PRO A 13 -7.40 -5.22 -3.80
CA PRO A 13 -8.18 -4.27 -4.59
C PRO A 13 -9.49 -3.90 -3.88
N VAL A 14 -9.65 -2.64 -3.50
CA VAL A 14 -10.84 -2.10 -2.82
C VAL A 14 -11.77 -1.50 -3.87
N SER A 15 -12.72 -2.30 -4.34
CA SER A 15 -13.57 -1.96 -5.49
C SER A 15 -12.77 -1.53 -6.74
N GLN A 16 -11.51 -1.97 -6.84
CA GLN A 16 -10.62 -1.77 -7.99
C GLN A 16 -10.43 -3.10 -8.73
N GLU A 17 -9.96 -3.04 -9.96
CA GLU A 17 -9.55 -4.24 -10.68
C GLU A 17 -8.31 -4.88 -10.04
N ARG A 18 -8.11 -6.18 -10.30
CA ARG A 18 -6.92 -6.89 -9.81
C ARG A 18 -5.72 -6.48 -10.67
N PRO A 19 -4.60 -6.02 -10.07
CA PRO A 19 -3.39 -5.73 -10.81
C PRO A 19 -2.72 -7.03 -11.28
N ASP A 20 -1.76 -6.89 -12.19
CA ASP A 20 -0.82 -7.94 -12.55
C ASP A 20 0.18 -8.16 -11.40
N GLY A 21 -0.12 -9.16 -10.58
CA GLY A 21 0.72 -9.55 -9.45
C GLY A 21 2.10 -10.06 -9.86
N VAL A 22 2.26 -10.62 -11.05
CA VAL A 22 3.56 -11.14 -11.54
C VAL A 22 4.48 -9.97 -11.87
N LEU A 23 3.98 -8.96 -12.59
CA LEU A 23 4.75 -7.77 -12.91
C LEU A 23 5.07 -6.95 -11.66
N LEU A 24 4.13 -6.84 -10.71
CA LEU A 24 4.40 -6.20 -9.43
C LEU A 24 5.51 -6.94 -8.67
N GLN A 25 5.41 -8.27 -8.54
CA GLN A 25 6.44 -9.07 -7.85
C GLN A 25 7.81 -8.92 -8.50
N ALA A 26 7.87 -9.01 -9.83
CA ALA A 26 9.11 -8.81 -10.57
C ALA A 26 9.72 -7.44 -10.26
N LYS A 27 8.92 -6.38 -10.24
CA LYS A 27 9.40 -5.03 -9.94
C LYS A 27 9.85 -4.87 -8.48
N LEU A 28 9.13 -5.43 -7.52
CA LEU A 28 9.55 -5.43 -6.11
C LEU A 28 10.90 -6.14 -5.94
N ASN A 29 11.07 -7.30 -6.57
CA ASN A 29 12.32 -8.08 -6.48
C ASN A 29 13.47 -7.43 -7.25
N GLU A 30 13.19 -6.68 -8.33
CA GLU A 30 14.18 -5.83 -8.99
C GLU A 30 14.68 -4.72 -8.05
N ILE A 31 13.77 -4.02 -7.37
CA ILE A 31 14.09 -2.89 -6.49
C ILE A 31 14.80 -3.35 -5.21
N TYR A 32 14.32 -4.41 -4.57
CA TYR A 32 14.83 -4.87 -3.28
C TYR A 32 15.87 -5.99 -3.36
N GLY A 33 16.06 -6.59 -4.53
CA GLY A 33 17.03 -7.67 -4.76
C GLY A 33 18.43 -7.39 -4.21
N PRO A 34 19.00 -6.17 -4.37
CA PRO A 34 20.31 -5.83 -3.79
C PRO A 34 20.37 -5.92 -2.25
N ALA A 35 19.22 -5.86 -1.56
CA ALA A 35 19.09 -5.95 -0.11
C ALA A 35 18.80 -7.38 0.40
N ILE A 36 18.92 -8.42 -0.45
CA ILE A 36 18.73 -9.84 -0.11
C ILE A 36 17.31 -10.12 0.46
N THR A 37 16.30 -9.38 -0.02
CA THR A 37 14.90 -9.59 0.34
C THR A 37 14.08 -9.97 -0.89
N ASP A 38 13.47 -11.15 -0.86
CA ASP A 38 12.51 -11.56 -1.88
C ASP A 38 11.09 -11.24 -1.43
N TRP A 39 10.33 -10.60 -2.29
CA TRP A 39 8.90 -10.40 -2.13
C TRP A 39 8.11 -11.48 -2.85
N THR A 40 7.13 -12.02 -2.14
CA THR A 40 6.02 -12.81 -2.68
C THR A 40 4.79 -11.92 -2.71
N VAL A 41 4.18 -11.77 -3.88
CA VAL A 41 2.94 -10.99 -4.07
C VAL A 41 1.75 -11.94 -4.14
N GLN A 42 0.80 -11.73 -3.24
CA GLN A 42 -0.50 -12.42 -3.26
C GLN A 42 -1.59 -11.41 -3.58
N VAL A 43 -2.10 -11.43 -4.81
CA VAL A 43 -3.23 -10.56 -5.18
C VAL A 43 -4.52 -11.20 -4.69
N GLU A 44 -5.17 -10.55 -3.74
CA GLU A 44 -6.45 -11.01 -3.18
C GLU A 44 -7.61 -10.83 -4.18
N PRO A 45 -8.76 -11.50 -3.94
CA PRO A 45 -9.99 -11.16 -4.62
C PRO A 45 -10.37 -9.68 -4.39
N VAL A 46 -11.09 -9.10 -5.35
CA VAL A 46 -11.62 -7.74 -5.21
C VAL A 46 -12.54 -7.68 -3.99
N TRP A 47 -12.29 -6.71 -3.12
CA TRP A 47 -13.06 -6.48 -1.91
C TRP A 47 -13.97 -5.26 -2.08
N ASN A 48 -15.28 -5.51 -2.22
CA ASN A 48 -16.29 -4.49 -2.58
C ASN A 48 -17.00 -3.85 -1.37
N ASN A 49 -16.42 -3.95 -0.18
CA ASN A 49 -17.09 -3.51 1.05
C ASN A 49 -16.74 -2.08 1.40
N VAL A 50 -17.43 -1.14 0.75
CA VAL A 50 -17.14 0.30 0.84
C VAL A 50 -17.79 1.02 2.02
N ALA A 51 -18.43 0.32 2.96
CA ALA A 51 -19.09 0.94 4.12
C ALA A 51 -18.14 1.66 5.10
N TRP A 52 -16.83 1.67 4.83
CA TRP A 52 -15.84 2.50 5.52
C TRP A 52 -15.85 3.96 5.02
N ASP A 53 -16.23 4.15 3.76
CA ASP A 53 -16.37 5.44 3.07
C ASP A 53 -17.79 5.96 3.31
N LYS A 54 -17.95 6.87 4.29
CA LYS A 54 -19.27 7.30 4.77
C LYS A 54 -19.84 8.46 3.97
N ASP A 55 -18.98 9.28 3.38
CA ASP A 55 -19.37 10.43 2.57
C ASP A 55 -19.35 10.10 1.07
N GLU A 56 -18.97 8.87 0.71
CA GLU A 56 -18.94 8.32 -0.65
C GLU A 56 -17.96 9.05 -1.57
N ARG A 57 -16.89 9.61 -0.99
CA ARG A 57 -15.86 10.36 -1.71
C ARG A 57 -14.52 9.63 -1.82
N TRP A 58 -14.43 8.40 -1.34
CA TRP A 58 -13.18 7.65 -1.20
C TRP A 58 -12.22 8.32 -0.21
N VAL A 59 -10.96 7.89 -0.19
CA VAL A 59 -10.01 8.25 0.87
C VAL A 59 -9.78 9.76 0.96
N ASN A 60 -10.18 10.32 2.10
CA ASN A 60 -9.84 11.65 2.58
C ASN A 60 -8.72 11.57 3.65
N LEU A 61 -7.62 12.27 3.41
CA LEU A 61 -6.42 12.27 4.26
C LEU A 61 -6.43 13.41 5.29
N ASP A 62 -7.23 14.46 5.08
CA ASP A 62 -7.19 15.70 5.87
C ASP A 62 -7.81 15.54 7.28
N GLU A 63 -8.58 14.47 7.52
CA GLU A 63 -9.31 14.30 8.79
C GLU A 63 -8.44 13.84 9.98
N SER A 64 -7.12 13.96 9.90
CA SER A 64 -6.24 13.46 10.97
C SER A 64 -6.35 14.28 12.26
N GLY A 65 -7.09 13.73 13.24
CA GLY A 65 -6.94 14.11 14.64
C GLY A 65 -5.53 13.75 15.14
N LEU A 66 -4.92 14.65 15.89
CA LEU A 66 -3.48 14.80 16.24
C LEU A 66 -2.70 13.58 16.80
N LEU A 67 -3.22 12.35 16.84
CA LEU A 67 -2.58 11.22 17.54
C LEU A 67 -2.65 9.84 16.84
N THR A 68 -3.14 9.74 15.59
CA THR A 68 -3.24 8.43 14.91
C THR A 68 -2.24 8.26 13.77
N ALA A 69 -1.62 7.08 13.70
CA ALA A 69 -0.70 6.73 12.61
C ALA A 69 -1.39 6.62 11.24
N TYR A 70 -2.72 6.54 11.20
CA TYR A 70 -3.51 6.55 9.96
C TYR A 70 -4.58 7.64 10.06
N PRO A 71 -4.89 8.33 8.94
CA PRO A 71 -6.12 9.10 8.77
C PRO A 71 -7.38 8.27 9.10
N PRO A 72 -8.48 8.90 9.55
CA PRO A 72 -9.69 8.21 9.98
C PRO A 72 -10.25 7.20 8.98
N GLU A 73 -10.34 7.56 7.69
CA GLU A 73 -10.91 6.67 6.69
C GLU A 73 -10.02 5.46 6.40
N LEU A 74 -8.70 5.66 6.31
CA LEU A 74 -7.76 4.56 6.19
C LEU A 74 -7.84 3.61 7.39
N LYS A 75 -8.02 4.15 8.60
CA LYS A 75 -8.23 3.38 9.82
C LYS A 75 -9.55 2.61 9.78
N ASP A 76 -10.64 3.22 9.32
CA ASP A 76 -11.95 2.59 9.22
C ASP A 76 -11.98 1.51 8.13
N LEU A 77 -11.29 1.71 7.01
CA LEU A 77 -11.06 0.70 5.96
C LEU A 77 -10.34 -0.52 6.53
N ILE A 78 -9.18 -0.32 7.19
CA ILE A 78 -8.42 -1.41 7.84
C ILE A 78 -9.30 -2.16 8.84
N ARG A 79 -10.04 -1.43 9.69
CA ARG A 79 -10.92 -2.02 10.70
C ARG A 79 -12.02 -2.84 10.03
N ARG A 80 -12.60 -2.35 8.95
CA ARG A 80 -13.68 -3.01 8.23
C ARG A 80 -13.20 -4.30 7.58
N TYR A 81 -12.02 -4.29 6.98
CA TYR A 81 -11.40 -5.49 6.40
C TYR A 81 -11.07 -6.52 7.50
N SER A 82 -10.52 -6.07 8.63
CA SER A 82 -10.16 -6.94 9.77
C SER A 82 -11.32 -7.70 10.41
N ARG A 83 -12.57 -7.22 10.21
CA ARG A 83 -13.78 -7.90 10.68
C ARG A 83 -14.18 -9.09 9.80
N GLN A 84 -13.64 -9.17 8.58
CA GLN A 84 -13.96 -10.22 7.61
C GLN A 84 -12.78 -11.16 7.35
N PHE A 85 -11.57 -10.63 7.47
CA PHE A 85 -10.34 -11.36 7.17
C PHE A 85 -9.34 -11.22 8.31
N SER A 86 -8.65 -12.32 8.60
CA SER A 86 -7.56 -12.31 9.58
C SER A 86 -6.27 -11.83 8.92
N TYR A 87 -5.42 -11.14 9.69
CA TYR A 87 -4.10 -10.75 9.24
C TYR A 87 -3.04 -11.66 9.83
N ASN A 88 -2.03 -12.01 9.03
CA ASN A 88 -0.78 -12.55 9.50
C ASN A 88 0.12 -11.37 9.95
N PRO A 89 0.59 -11.35 11.20
CA PRO A 89 1.43 -10.27 11.71
C PRO A 89 2.78 -10.11 10.97
N ASP A 90 3.27 -11.18 10.33
CA ASP A 90 4.55 -11.19 9.62
C ASP A 90 4.41 -10.80 8.13
N HIS A 91 3.18 -10.58 7.66
CA HIS A 91 2.88 -10.20 6.29
C HIS A 91 2.52 -8.72 6.16
N TYR A 92 2.68 -8.20 4.94
CA TYR A 92 2.31 -6.85 4.55
C TYR A 92 0.97 -6.87 3.80
N TYR A 93 0.25 -5.75 3.87
CA TYR A 93 -1.07 -5.56 3.29
C TYR A 93 -1.08 -4.23 2.55
N LEU A 94 -1.25 -4.27 1.24
CA LEU A 94 -1.29 -3.09 0.38
C LEU A 94 -2.68 -2.96 -0.22
N PHE A 95 -3.43 -1.95 0.22
CA PHE A 95 -4.77 -1.69 -0.29
C PHE A 95 -4.69 -0.81 -1.54
N LEU A 96 -5.34 -1.24 -2.62
CA LEU A 96 -5.49 -0.45 -3.83
C LEU A 96 -6.87 0.20 -3.77
N VAL A 97 -6.91 1.52 -3.65
CA VAL A 97 -8.14 2.26 -3.40
C VAL A 97 -8.07 3.61 -4.10
N LYS A 98 -9.21 4.28 -4.30
CA LYS A 98 -9.22 5.65 -4.82
C LYS A 98 -8.94 6.66 -3.73
N LEU A 99 -8.28 7.76 -4.10
CA LEU A 99 -8.17 8.98 -3.31
C LEU A 99 -9.31 9.93 -3.66
N ALA A 100 -9.84 10.64 -2.67
CA ALA A 100 -10.87 11.65 -2.88
C ALA A 100 -10.37 12.82 -3.73
N ASP A 101 -11.28 13.46 -4.45
CA ASP A 101 -10.98 14.67 -5.21
C ASP A 101 -10.51 15.80 -4.28
N GLY A 102 -9.53 16.60 -4.75
CA GLY A 102 -9.00 17.73 -3.99
C GLY A 102 -7.94 17.37 -2.93
N GLN A 103 -7.55 16.10 -2.82
CA GLN A 103 -6.48 15.63 -1.93
C GLN A 103 -5.06 15.76 -2.51
N GLY A 104 -4.92 16.38 -3.69
CA GLY A 104 -3.65 16.54 -4.40
C GLY A 104 -3.16 15.25 -5.06
N ASP A 105 -1.85 15.18 -5.32
CA ASP A 105 -1.22 14.10 -6.08
C ASP A 105 -0.51 13.07 -5.18
N VAL A 106 -1.02 12.86 -3.96
CA VAL A 106 -0.48 11.84 -3.06
C VAL A 106 -0.75 10.46 -3.68
N ALA A 107 0.31 9.74 -4.04
CA ALA A 107 0.22 8.46 -4.76
C ALA A 107 0.02 7.25 -3.83
N GLY A 108 0.45 7.36 -2.57
CA GLY A 108 0.37 6.27 -1.59
C GLY A 108 0.47 6.76 -0.15
N TYR A 109 0.23 5.84 0.78
CA TYR A 109 0.36 6.11 2.21
C TYR A 109 0.72 4.85 2.99
N MET A 110 1.87 4.85 3.65
CA MET A 110 2.25 3.80 4.59
C MET A 110 3.08 4.37 5.74
N PRO A 111 2.55 4.36 6.97
CA PRO A 111 3.31 4.82 8.12
C PRO A 111 4.51 3.92 8.37
N ARG A 112 5.62 4.52 8.80
CA ARG A 112 6.86 3.80 9.10
C ARG A 112 6.61 2.65 10.09
N LYS A 113 7.25 1.50 9.84
CA LYS A 113 7.16 0.30 10.70
C LYS A 113 5.75 -0.25 10.86
N ARG A 114 4.85 0.01 9.92
CA ARG A 114 3.55 -0.65 9.84
C ARG A 114 3.55 -1.67 8.71
N ASN A 115 2.58 -2.58 8.75
CA ASN A 115 2.39 -3.61 7.73
C ASN A 115 1.14 -3.37 6.88
N LYS A 116 0.56 -2.17 6.94
CA LYS A 116 -0.62 -1.78 6.16
C LYS A 116 -0.33 -0.48 5.43
N GLY A 117 -0.37 -0.53 4.11
CA GLY A 117 -0.16 0.61 3.23
C GLY A 117 -1.26 0.73 2.19
N PHE A 118 -1.25 1.85 1.49
CA PHE A 118 -2.26 2.19 0.49
C PHE A 118 -1.58 2.70 -0.78
N VAL A 119 -2.11 2.35 -1.94
CA VAL A 119 -1.76 2.97 -3.23
C VAL A 119 -3.04 3.50 -3.86
N PHE A 120 -2.99 4.75 -4.31
CA PHE A 120 -4.13 5.49 -4.83
C PHE A 120 -4.22 5.32 -6.35
N THR A 121 -5.10 4.41 -6.79
CA THR A 121 -5.13 3.92 -8.19
C THR A 121 -5.54 4.98 -9.20
N ASN A 122 -6.35 5.96 -8.80
CA ASN A 122 -6.70 7.11 -9.64
C ASN A 122 -5.56 8.12 -9.81
N VAL A 123 -4.53 8.07 -8.96
CA VAL A 123 -3.32 8.92 -9.06
C VAL A 123 -2.23 8.19 -9.83
N THR A 124 -1.97 6.91 -9.51
CA THR A 124 -0.87 6.15 -10.14
C THR A 124 -1.24 5.55 -11.50
N GLY A 125 -2.55 5.39 -11.77
CA GLY A 125 -3.03 4.40 -12.72
C GLY A 125 -2.86 2.97 -12.18
N GLN A 126 -3.58 2.01 -12.75
CA GLN A 126 -3.40 0.59 -12.42
C GLN A 126 -2.43 -0.06 -13.40
N ASP A 127 -1.56 -0.95 -12.92
CA ASP A 127 -0.56 -1.70 -13.72
C ASP A 127 0.44 -0.84 -14.50
N THR A 128 0.59 0.42 -14.11
CA THR A 128 1.63 1.32 -14.60
C THR A 128 2.94 1.10 -13.83
N ASP A 129 4.05 1.59 -14.37
CA ASP A 129 5.30 1.62 -13.61
C ASP A 129 5.22 2.56 -12.41
N VAL A 130 4.45 3.65 -12.51
CA VAL A 130 4.19 4.57 -11.38
C VAL A 130 3.53 3.81 -10.23
N PHE A 131 2.55 2.95 -10.51
CA PHE A 131 1.93 2.07 -9.51
C PHE A 131 2.95 1.16 -8.82
N ARG A 132 3.77 0.44 -9.60
CA ARG A 132 4.75 -0.52 -9.05
C ARG A 132 5.83 0.17 -8.22
N ILE A 133 6.30 1.34 -8.67
CA ILE A 133 7.28 2.16 -7.94
C ILE A 133 6.67 2.69 -6.64
N THR A 134 5.42 3.17 -6.69
CA THR A 134 4.71 3.64 -5.50
C THR A 134 4.51 2.51 -4.49
N ALA A 135 4.07 1.33 -4.94
CA ALA A 135 3.95 0.15 -4.08
C ALA A 135 5.29 -0.21 -3.40
N ALA A 136 6.40 -0.14 -4.12
CA ALA A 136 7.73 -0.34 -3.55
C ALA A 136 8.14 0.78 -2.58
N HIS A 137 7.79 2.02 -2.84
CA HIS A 137 8.05 3.12 -1.92
C HIS A 137 7.34 2.90 -0.58
N GLU A 138 6.04 2.61 -0.63
CA GLU A 138 5.21 2.41 0.56
C GLU A 138 5.65 1.20 1.37
N LEU A 139 5.82 0.04 0.72
CA LEU A 139 6.37 -1.15 1.38
C LEU A 139 7.75 -0.88 1.97
N GLY A 140 8.52 0.02 1.35
CA GLY A 140 9.77 0.57 1.84
C GLY A 140 9.65 1.15 3.25
N HIS A 141 8.67 2.04 3.46
CA HIS A 141 8.39 2.64 4.76
C HIS A 141 7.99 1.63 5.84
N GLY A 142 7.19 0.63 5.46
CA GLY A 142 6.73 -0.39 6.39
C GLY A 142 7.82 -1.38 6.78
N ALA A 143 8.49 -1.94 5.78
CA ALA A 143 9.35 -3.11 5.91
C ALA A 143 10.77 -2.79 6.35
N PHE A 144 11.27 -1.60 6.01
CA PHE A 144 12.67 -1.28 6.16
C PHE A 144 12.86 -0.01 6.99
N ARG A 145 13.98 0.02 7.73
CA ARG A 145 14.40 1.18 8.51
C ARG A 145 15.28 2.09 7.67
N PHE A 146 14.83 2.45 6.48
CA PHE A 146 15.54 3.47 5.72
C PHE A 146 15.28 4.83 6.39
N ASP A 147 16.23 5.26 7.23
CA ASP A 147 16.48 6.69 7.41
C ASP A 147 16.68 7.24 5.99
N HIS A 148 15.80 8.14 5.58
CA HIS A 148 15.54 8.44 4.18
C HIS A 148 16.82 8.89 3.47
N TRP A 149 17.26 8.17 2.46
CA TRP A 149 18.29 8.64 1.52
C TRP A 149 17.80 8.75 0.08
N TRP A 150 16.50 8.64 -0.16
CA TRP A 150 15.91 9.15 -1.39
C TRP A 150 15.00 10.32 -1.05
N THR A 151 15.31 11.44 -1.70
CA THR A 151 14.48 12.64 -1.79
C THR A 151 13.02 12.26 -2.00
N GLU A 152 12.13 12.94 -1.26
CA GLU A 152 10.73 13.11 -1.67
C GLU A 152 10.72 13.36 -3.17
N THR A 153 10.22 12.39 -3.92
CA THR A 153 10.18 12.46 -5.37
C THR A 153 9.10 13.45 -5.77
N GLY A 154 9.47 14.73 -5.82
CA GLY A 154 9.40 15.41 -7.11
C GLY A 154 10.15 14.51 -8.09
N LEU A 155 9.39 13.64 -8.76
CA LEU A 155 9.90 12.82 -9.86
C LEU A 155 10.51 13.78 -10.91
N PRO A 156 11.50 13.33 -11.70
CA PRO A 156 12.01 14.17 -12.79
C PRO A 156 10.90 14.68 -13.72
#